data_AF-A0A672GQF4-F1
#
_entry.id   AF-A0A672GQF4-F1
#
_cell.length_a   1.000
_cell.length_b   1.000
_cell.length_c   1.000
_cell.angle_alpha   90.00
_cell.angle_beta   90.00
_cell.angle_gamma   90.00
#
_symmetry.space_group_name_H-M   'P 1'
#
loop_
_entity.id
_entity.type
_entity.pdbx_description
1 polymer ?
#
loop_
_entity_poly.entity_id
_entity_poly.type
_entity_poly.pdbx_seq_one_letter_code
_entity_poly.pdbx_strand_id
1 'polypeptide(L)'
;MAAPQEELELLRAQLKEREEQVHRAAQAGLDLLNQQLELQTRLDEQQVEASKALEALEQDKYSLQKEVELKARLLEALQSDHECVKKQQSRQLQEQQERLERSHSAALAELHSKLLRVQASLDESQLSEKQLKHKLELQTETLSLKLEELRALSEQAHSSMSAEVMEAQIKMLDLESAKEELQRSLQESVYREQQLQLSSSSLQRQLLHLTEEKEEREREAVSWFNALEKSRELNRDLQLQLDQVLQEAQDPNSKGNSLFAELEDRRADMERQLISMRVQYQALQKIHAFSKQQMQRMKVQMATLMQLQGSRADPAQLERLQAMLSQKNGEIHGLMSKLQRLERLEVLLKSQPANPAPPEDGEEHDETYYTDLLKMKLSNSVKDVERLGDELSLQRMKSLSESQRALELERKLFRSEQLLKQTQSDKFKLQLRVEELQNKYEPKEAKKSLQKRKKEKLPVDVSTSSEDTRPDKPRHTVATATDETDAKAAEPEAENRPEEPDPKADLRPAKCVRISDSEPAVIPEPSSPLSQVEENPQRRDQRWRRQEAVEILHVRSDSSRENQCAQQ
;
A
#
# COMPACT_ATOMS: atom_id res chain seq x y z
N MET A 1 98.98 -115.56 28.35
CA MET A 1 99.38 -114.32 27.64
C MET A 1 98.16 -113.71 26.93
N ALA A 2 97.05 -113.38 27.64
CA ALA A 2 95.79 -112.92 27.02
C ALA A 2 95.10 -111.72 27.73
N ALA A 3 95.69 -111.17 28.81
CA ALA A 3 95.09 -110.08 29.59
C ALA A 3 95.04 -108.67 28.90
N PRO A 4 96.02 -108.25 28.04
CA PRO A 4 96.00 -106.90 27.51
C PRO A 4 95.04 -106.70 26.31
N GLN A 5 94.52 -107.78 25.71
CA GLN A 5 93.59 -107.70 24.57
C GLN A 5 92.14 -107.49 25.02
N GLU A 6 91.72 -108.16 26.10
CA GLU A 6 90.36 -108.03 26.66
C GLU A 6 90.12 -106.63 27.27
N GLU A 7 91.10 -106.05 27.96
CA GLU A 7 91.02 -104.68 28.48
C GLU A 7 90.96 -103.62 27.36
N LEU A 8 91.67 -103.84 26.25
CA LEU A 8 91.59 -102.98 25.06
C LEU A 8 90.22 -103.05 24.39
N GLU A 9 89.58 -104.21 24.36
CA GLU A 9 88.23 -104.38 23.81
C GLU A 9 87.16 -103.74 24.69
N LEU A 10 87.29 -103.84 26.03
CA LEU A 10 86.42 -103.15 26.98
C LEU A 10 86.54 -101.62 26.85
N LEU A 11 87.76 -101.09 26.77
CA LEU A 11 88.00 -99.65 26.57
C LEU A 11 87.44 -99.15 25.23
N ARG A 12 87.53 -99.96 24.16
CA ARG A 12 86.91 -99.65 22.86
C ARG A 12 85.38 -99.66 22.94
N ALA A 13 84.78 -100.60 23.67
CA ALA A 13 83.33 -100.66 23.86
C ALA A 13 82.82 -99.46 24.69
N GLN A 14 83.52 -99.10 25.77
CA GLN A 14 83.19 -97.92 26.59
C GLN A 14 83.35 -96.61 25.80
N LEU A 15 84.37 -96.51 24.95
CA LEU A 15 84.58 -95.35 24.09
C LEU A 15 83.45 -95.20 23.07
N LYS A 16 83.03 -96.31 22.43
CA LYS A 16 81.84 -96.32 21.55
C LYS A 16 80.57 -95.93 22.29
N GLU A 17 80.33 -96.45 23.48
CA GLU A 17 79.14 -96.11 24.27
C GLU A 17 79.14 -94.62 24.66
N ARG A 18 80.31 -94.07 25.02
CA ARG A 18 80.47 -92.64 25.29
C ARG A 18 80.26 -91.80 24.03
N GLU A 19 80.79 -92.21 22.88
CA GLU A 19 80.55 -91.54 21.60
C GLU A 19 79.06 -91.54 21.24
N GLU A 20 78.36 -92.67 21.41
CA GLU A 20 76.92 -92.77 21.22
C GLU A 20 76.14 -91.86 22.18
N GLN A 21 76.53 -91.79 23.45
CA GLN A 21 75.92 -90.89 24.43
C GLN A 21 76.15 -89.42 24.06
N VAL A 22 77.35 -89.06 23.61
CA VAL A 22 77.68 -87.71 23.12
C VAL A 22 76.88 -87.39 21.86
N HIS A 23 76.75 -88.33 20.94
CA HIS A 23 75.92 -88.17 19.74
C HIS A 23 74.44 -87.97 20.09
N ARG A 24 73.88 -88.75 21.02
CA ARG A 24 72.49 -88.59 21.48
C ARG A 24 72.28 -87.26 22.21
N ALA A 25 73.24 -86.83 23.04
CA ALA A 25 73.18 -85.52 23.71
C ALA A 25 73.29 -84.36 22.70
N ALA A 26 74.14 -84.48 21.69
CA ALA A 26 74.25 -83.50 20.61
C ALA A 26 72.97 -83.44 19.76
N GLN A 27 72.35 -84.58 19.46
CA GLN A 27 71.05 -84.65 18.78
C GLN A 27 69.94 -84.01 19.61
N ALA A 28 69.81 -84.35 20.89
CA ALA A 28 68.84 -83.73 21.79
C ALA A 28 69.06 -82.22 21.94
N GLY A 29 70.34 -81.78 21.98
CA GLY A 29 70.70 -80.36 21.99
C GLY A 29 70.31 -79.64 20.69
N LEU A 30 70.51 -80.30 19.55
CA LEU A 30 70.09 -79.78 18.24
C LEU A 30 68.56 -79.69 18.13
N ASP A 31 67.84 -80.71 18.59
CA ASP A 31 66.37 -80.73 18.60
C ASP A 31 65.81 -79.62 19.50
N LEU A 32 66.39 -79.41 20.68
CA LEU A 32 66.01 -78.32 21.58
C LEU A 32 66.29 -76.95 20.94
N LEU A 33 67.43 -76.80 20.26
CA LEU A 33 67.76 -75.57 19.54
C LEU A 33 66.77 -75.30 18.40
N ASN A 34 66.38 -76.34 17.64
CA ASN A 34 65.38 -76.24 16.59
C ASN A 34 64.01 -75.83 17.15
N GLN A 35 63.56 -76.44 18.27
CA GLN A 35 62.32 -76.05 18.95
C GLN A 35 62.38 -74.61 19.46
N GLN A 36 63.52 -74.18 20.00
CA GLN A 36 63.72 -72.79 20.43
C GLN A 36 63.63 -71.82 19.24
N LEU A 37 64.20 -72.19 18.09
CA LEU A 37 64.14 -71.40 16.86
C LEU A 37 62.71 -71.31 16.30
N GLU A 38 61.94 -72.40 16.33
CA GLU A 38 60.52 -72.41 15.93
C GLU A 38 59.67 -71.54 16.85
N LEU A 39 59.85 -71.64 18.18
CA LEU A 39 59.14 -70.79 19.14
C LEU A 39 59.50 -69.31 18.95
N GLN A 40 60.77 -69.01 18.70
CA GLN A 40 61.22 -67.65 18.40
C GLN A 40 60.55 -67.12 17.12
N THR A 41 60.52 -67.94 16.06
CA THR A 41 59.88 -67.56 14.78
C THR A 41 58.40 -67.28 14.98
N ARG A 42 57.68 -68.12 15.74
CA ARG A 42 56.24 -67.90 16.05
C ARG A 42 56.03 -66.65 16.91
N LEU A 43 56.93 -66.36 17.85
CA LEU A 43 56.86 -65.15 18.66
C LEU A 43 57.06 -63.91 17.78
N ASP A 44 58.04 -63.95 16.87
CA ASP A 44 58.31 -62.86 15.95
C ASP A 44 57.12 -62.64 14.99
N GLU A 45 56.50 -63.71 14.48
CA GLU A 45 55.27 -63.64 13.68
C GLU A 45 54.12 -62.98 14.45
N GLN A 46 53.88 -63.39 15.70
CA GLN A 46 52.86 -62.79 16.56
C GLN A 46 53.13 -61.32 16.86
N GLN A 47 54.40 -60.93 17.06
CA GLN A 47 54.78 -59.53 17.24
C GLN A 47 54.48 -58.71 15.98
N VAL A 48 54.80 -59.23 14.80
CA VAL A 48 54.51 -58.57 13.52
C VAL A 48 53.01 -58.42 13.31
N GLU A 49 52.21 -59.45 13.60
CA GLU A 49 50.76 -59.40 13.49
C GLU A 49 50.14 -58.37 14.46
N ALA A 50 50.61 -58.36 15.72
CA ALA A 50 50.18 -57.38 16.71
C ALA A 50 50.53 -55.94 16.29
N SER A 51 51.74 -55.71 15.76
CA SER A 51 52.15 -54.40 15.23
C SER A 51 51.27 -53.96 14.05
N LYS A 52 50.99 -54.84 13.10
CA LYS A 52 50.08 -54.53 11.97
C LYS A 52 48.66 -54.17 12.44
N ALA A 53 48.15 -54.88 13.44
CA ALA A 53 46.84 -54.59 14.01
C ALA A 53 46.81 -53.23 14.72
N LEU A 54 47.86 -52.89 15.47
CA LEU A 54 48.00 -51.57 16.10
C LEU A 54 48.08 -50.45 15.07
N GLU A 55 48.90 -50.60 14.03
CA GLU A 55 49.01 -49.63 12.94
C GLU A 55 47.66 -49.41 12.23
N ALA A 56 46.90 -50.47 11.96
CA ALA A 56 45.57 -50.37 11.36
C ALA A 56 44.59 -49.60 12.26
N LEU A 57 44.56 -49.91 13.57
CA LEU A 57 43.71 -49.21 14.53
C LEU A 57 44.10 -47.74 14.70
N GLU A 58 45.39 -47.43 14.65
CA GLU A 58 45.87 -46.04 14.68
C GLU A 58 45.41 -45.28 13.43
N GLN A 59 45.57 -45.88 12.24
CA GLN A 59 45.08 -45.29 10.98
C GLN A 59 43.57 -45.03 11.03
N ASP A 60 42.78 -46.00 11.49
CA ASP A 60 41.33 -45.86 11.63
C ASP A 60 40.96 -44.78 12.66
N LYS A 61 41.66 -44.71 13.78
CA LYS A 61 41.47 -43.66 14.79
C LYS A 61 41.72 -42.27 14.18
N TYR A 62 42.82 -42.07 13.46
CA TYR A 62 43.13 -40.78 12.83
C TYR A 62 42.13 -40.43 11.72
N SER A 63 41.69 -41.42 10.95
CA SER A 63 40.65 -41.29 9.93
C SER A 63 39.33 -40.79 10.55
N LEU A 64 38.85 -41.50 11.58
CA LEU A 64 37.60 -41.16 12.28
C LEU A 64 37.68 -39.81 12.98
N GLN A 65 38.82 -39.48 13.59
CA GLN A 65 39.03 -38.16 14.21
C GLN A 65 38.86 -37.03 13.19
N LYS A 66 39.50 -37.14 12.02
CA LYS A 66 39.34 -36.16 10.94
C LYS A 66 37.89 -36.08 10.44
N GLU A 67 37.20 -37.22 10.32
CA GLU A 67 35.80 -37.23 9.90
C GLU A 67 34.89 -36.51 10.91
N VAL A 68 35.11 -36.74 12.21
CA VAL A 68 34.36 -36.06 13.29
C VAL A 68 34.63 -34.55 13.27
N GLU A 69 35.89 -34.13 13.13
CA GLU A 69 36.25 -32.72 13.04
C GLU A 69 35.57 -32.03 11.83
N LEU A 70 35.54 -32.69 10.67
CA LEU A 70 34.87 -32.16 9.49
C LEU A 70 33.35 -32.07 9.68
N LYS A 71 32.73 -33.08 10.30
CA LYS A 71 31.30 -33.05 10.64
C LYS A 71 30.98 -31.94 11.63
N ALA A 72 31.82 -31.73 12.64
CA ALA A 72 31.66 -30.64 13.61
C ALA A 72 31.70 -29.27 12.92
N ARG A 73 32.70 -29.02 12.06
CA ARG A 73 32.79 -27.77 11.28
C ARG A 73 31.60 -27.56 10.34
N LEU A 74 31.10 -28.64 9.73
CA LEU A 74 29.90 -28.55 8.88
C LEU A 74 28.65 -28.20 9.69
N LEU A 75 28.50 -28.77 10.89
CA LEU A 75 27.39 -28.45 11.79
C LEU A 75 27.46 -26.98 12.24
N GLU A 76 28.64 -26.49 12.60
CA GLU A 76 28.85 -25.08 12.96
C GLU A 76 28.49 -24.14 11.79
N ALA A 77 28.90 -24.48 10.57
CA ALA A 77 28.55 -23.73 9.37
C ALA A 77 27.02 -23.69 9.14
N LEU A 78 26.35 -24.85 9.22
CA LEU A 78 24.90 -24.93 9.07
C LEU A 78 24.15 -24.19 10.19
N GLN A 79 24.65 -24.23 11.42
CA GLN A 79 24.10 -23.44 12.54
C GLN A 79 24.22 -21.94 12.25
N SER A 80 25.37 -21.48 11.76
CA SER A 80 25.59 -20.08 11.40
C SER A 80 24.66 -19.62 10.26
N ASP A 81 24.45 -20.47 9.24
CA ASP A 81 23.52 -20.20 8.13
C ASP A 81 22.07 -20.12 8.65
N HIS A 82 21.68 -21.04 9.53
CA HIS A 82 20.35 -21.04 10.15
C HIS A 82 20.11 -19.76 10.97
N GLU A 83 21.07 -19.35 11.79
CA GLU A 83 20.99 -18.10 12.54
C GLU A 83 20.93 -16.87 11.63
N CYS A 84 21.69 -16.86 10.53
CA CYS A 84 21.69 -15.78 9.56
C CYS A 84 20.32 -15.63 8.91
N VAL A 85 19.73 -16.73 8.44
CA VAL A 85 18.37 -16.76 7.86
C VAL A 85 17.34 -16.32 8.89
N LYS A 86 17.43 -16.82 10.13
CA LYS A 86 16.52 -16.43 11.22
C LYS A 86 16.60 -14.92 11.49
N LYS A 87 17.81 -14.36 11.62
CA LYS A 87 18.03 -12.91 11.80
C LYS A 87 17.48 -12.10 10.63
N GLN A 88 17.67 -12.56 9.39
CA GLN A 88 17.13 -11.91 8.20
C GLN A 88 15.60 -11.89 8.19
N GLN A 89 14.96 -13.03 8.48
CA GLN A 89 13.50 -13.12 8.56
C GLN A 89 12.93 -12.23 9.67
N SER A 90 13.54 -12.22 10.84
CA SER A 90 13.13 -11.33 11.94
C SER A 90 13.23 -9.86 11.56
N ARG A 91 14.30 -9.44 10.88
CA ARG A 91 14.45 -8.06 10.39
C ARG A 91 13.38 -7.71 9.36
N GLN A 92 13.11 -8.60 8.40
CA GLN A 92 12.06 -8.37 7.39
C GLN A 92 10.67 -8.22 8.02
N LEU A 93 10.35 -9.04 9.02
CA LEU A 93 9.10 -8.94 9.76
C LEU A 93 9.00 -7.62 10.53
N GLN A 94 10.08 -7.22 11.22
CA GLN A 94 10.14 -5.93 11.92
C GLN A 94 9.95 -4.75 10.95
N GLU A 95 10.66 -4.75 9.82
CA GLU A 95 10.51 -3.69 8.81
C GLU A 95 9.09 -3.61 8.24
N GLN A 96 8.44 -4.75 7.99
CA GLN A 96 7.05 -4.77 7.52
C GLN A 96 6.09 -4.25 8.57
N GLN A 97 6.29 -4.66 9.83
CA GLN A 97 5.47 -4.20 10.95
C GLN A 97 5.61 -2.69 11.16
N GLU A 98 6.83 -2.17 11.19
CA GLU A 98 7.05 -0.72 11.34
C GLU A 98 6.51 0.07 10.14
N ARG A 99 6.60 -0.45 8.92
CA ARG A 99 6.00 0.20 7.73
C ARG A 99 4.48 0.27 7.85
N LEU A 100 3.87 -0.82 8.32
CA LEU A 100 2.43 -0.87 8.53
C LEU A 100 2.01 0.11 9.63
N GLU A 101 2.70 0.11 10.77
CA GLU A 101 2.47 1.03 11.89
C GLU A 101 2.61 2.50 11.46
N ARG A 102 3.66 2.84 10.69
CA ARG A 102 3.84 4.19 10.11
C ARG A 102 2.72 4.56 9.14
N SER A 103 2.26 3.61 8.32
CA SER A 103 1.16 3.86 7.37
C SER A 103 -0.17 4.09 8.09
N HIS A 104 -0.46 3.29 9.13
CA HIS A 104 -1.66 3.43 9.94
C HIS A 104 -1.64 4.72 10.75
N SER A 105 -0.51 5.08 11.36
CA SER A 105 -0.39 6.33 12.12
C SER A 105 -0.57 7.55 11.22
N ALA A 106 -0.02 7.54 10.00
CA ALA A 106 -0.23 8.60 9.02
C ALA A 106 -1.70 8.72 8.60
N ALA A 107 -2.38 7.60 8.32
CA ALA A 107 -3.79 7.59 7.96
C ALA A 107 -4.69 8.09 9.11
N LEU A 108 -4.39 7.69 10.35
CA LEU A 108 -5.09 8.18 11.54
C LEU A 108 -4.89 9.68 11.73
N ALA A 109 -3.66 10.19 11.55
CA ALA A 109 -3.38 11.62 11.64
C ALA A 109 -4.11 12.43 10.56
N GLU A 110 -4.19 11.90 9.33
CA GLU A 110 -4.93 12.54 8.23
C GLU A 110 -6.44 12.58 8.51
N LEU A 111 -7.02 11.46 8.95
CA LEU A 111 -8.44 11.39 9.34
C LEU A 111 -8.75 12.31 10.50
N HIS A 112 -7.90 12.34 11.53
CA HIS A 112 -8.05 13.24 12.67
C HIS A 112 -8.01 14.71 12.23
N SER A 113 -7.07 15.07 11.35
CA SER A 113 -6.98 16.42 10.79
C SER A 113 -8.22 16.81 9.97
N LYS A 114 -8.79 15.88 9.19
CA LYS A 114 -10.05 16.10 8.46
C LYS A 114 -11.22 16.29 9.42
N LEU A 115 -11.30 15.48 10.48
CA LEU A 115 -12.35 15.58 11.50
C LEU A 115 -12.30 16.94 12.20
N LEU A 116 -11.11 17.38 12.64
CA LEU A 116 -10.93 18.69 13.27
C LEU A 116 -11.32 19.85 12.32
N ARG A 117 -11.00 19.74 11.02
CA ARG A 117 -11.39 20.75 10.03
C ARG A 117 -12.89 20.83 9.83
N VAL A 118 -13.56 19.68 9.71
CA VAL A 118 -15.02 19.61 9.59
C VAL A 118 -15.67 20.15 10.86
N GLN A 119 -15.16 19.81 12.04
CA GLN A 119 -15.63 20.34 13.32
C GLN A 119 -15.52 21.87 13.36
N ALA A 120 -14.37 22.43 12.98
CA ALA A 120 -14.18 23.89 12.93
C ALA A 120 -15.17 24.57 11.97
N SER A 121 -15.38 24.00 10.77
CA SER A 121 -16.36 24.54 9.82
C SER A 121 -17.81 24.45 10.32
N LEU A 122 -18.14 23.40 11.06
CA LEU A 122 -19.45 23.23 11.69
C LEU A 122 -19.64 24.32 12.77
N ASP A 123 -18.66 24.51 13.64
CA ASP A 123 -18.70 25.51 14.71
C ASP A 123 -18.82 26.94 14.13
N GLU A 124 -18.08 27.25 13.06
CA GLU A 124 -18.20 28.51 12.32
C GLU A 124 -19.61 28.73 11.74
N SER A 125 -20.17 27.70 11.09
CA SER A 125 -21.52 27.76 10.52
C SER A 125 -22.58 27.97 11.61
N GLN A 126 -22.49 27.27 12.73
CA GLN A 126 -23.40 27.42 13.87
C GLN A 126 -23.30 28.80 14.50
N LEU A 127 -22.09 29.36 14.62
CA LEU A 127 -21.90 30.72 15.11
C LEU A 127 -22.56 31.74 14.17
N SER A 128 -22.35 31.59 12.85
CA SER A 128 -22.95 32.47 11.85
C SER A 128 -24.49 32.39 11.87
N GLU A 129 -25.05 31.20 12.05
CA GLU A 129 -26.49 30.99 12.18
C GLU A 129 -27.03 31.68 13.43
N LYS A 130 -26.38 31.54 14.59
CA LYS A 130 -26.75 32.23 15.83
C LYS A 130 -26.73 33.76 15.66
N GLN A 131 -25.70 34.29 15.00
CA GLN A 131 -25.60 35.73 14.73
C GLN A 131 -26.71 36.24 13.81
N LEU A 132 -27.04 35.48 12.75
CA LEU A 132 -28.12 35.83 11.82
C LEU A 132 -29.49 35.76 12.50
N LYS A 133 -29.73 34.74 13.34
CA LYS A 133 -30.96 34.64 14.15
C LYS A 133 -31.12 35.83 15.09
N HIS A 134 -30.07 36.19 15.83
CA HIS A 134 -30.13 37.34 16.73
C HIS A 134 -30.37 38.67 15.97
N LYS A 135 -29.73 38.87 14.81
CA LYS A 135 -30.01 40.04 13.96
C LYS A 135 -31.46 40.07 13.48
N LEU A 136 -32.02 38.92 13.10
CA LEU A 136 -33.41 38.80 12.70
C LEU A 136 -34.35 39.14 13.86
N GLU A 137 -34.08 38.65 15.06
CA GLU A 137 -34.84 38.96 16.28
C GLU A 137 -34.85 40.47 16.56
N LEU A 138 -33.68 41.12 16.59
CA LEU A 138 -33.58 42.56 16.79
C LEU A 138 -34.33 43.37 15.72
N GLN A 139 -34.25 42.96 14.45
CA GLN A 139 -35.01 43.60 13.38
C GLN A 139 -36.53 43.41 13.55
N THR A 140 -36.95 42.24 14.01
CA THR A 140 -38.35 41.92 14.28
C THR A 140 -38.89 42.74 15.45
N GLU A 141 -38.13 42.86 16.53
CA GLU A 141 -38.44 43.71 17.69
C GLU A 141 -38.47 45.21 17.32
N THR A 142 -37.53 45.67 16.50
CA THR A 142 -37.51 47.06 16.03
C THR A 142 -38.76 47.36 15.20
N LEU A 143 -39.17 46.45 14.32
CA LEU A 143 -40.39 46.58 13.53
C LEU A 143 -41.63 46.58 14.42
N SER A 144 -41.70 45.73 15.45
CA SER A 144 -42.83 45.72 16.38
C SER A 144 -42.92 47.02 17.20
N LEU A 145 -41.78 47.53 17.69
CA LEU A 145 -41.74 48.82 18.38
C LEU A 145 -42.20 49.97 17.48
N LYS A 146 -41.75 50.02 16.21
CA LYS A 146 -42.21 51.04 15.27
C LYS A 146 -43.70 50.94 14.95
N LEU A 147 -44.24 49.72 14.89
CA LEU A 147 -45.69 49.50 14.75
C LEU A 147 -46.46 49.98 15.98
N GLU A 148 -45.93 49.77 17.18
CA GLU A 148 -46.51 50.25 18.44
C GLU A 148 -46.42 51.77 18.59
N GLU A 149 -45.29 52.40 18.26
CA GLU A 149 -45.13 53.85 18.20
C GLU A 149 -46.13 54.49 17.23
N LEU A 150 -46.32 53.92 16.04
CA LEU A 150 -47.32 54.40 15.08
C LEU A 150 -48.75 54.30 15.64
N ARG A 151 -49.07 53.26 16.42
CA ARG A 151 -50.34 53.18 17.15
C ARG A 151 -50.44 54.23 18.24
N ALA A 152 -49.42 54.38 19.08
CA ALA A 152 -49.42 55.32 20.20
C ALA A 152 -49.49 56.77 19.73
N LEU A 153 -48.77 57.14 18.66
CA LEU A 153 -48.87 58.47 18.03
C LEU A 153 -50.25 58.70 17.43
N SER A 154 -50.86 57.67 16.82
CA SER A 154 -52.25 57.72 16.39
C SER A 154 -53.18 57.99 17.57
N GLU A 155 -52.98 57.36 18.74
CA GLU A 155 -53.79 57.58 19.94
C GLU A 155 -53.53 58.95 20.58
N GLN A 156 -52.28 59.37 20.69
CA GLN A 156 -51.87 60.59 21.39
C GLN A 156 -52.11 61.87 20.59
N ALA A 157 -52.17 61.81 19.25
CA ALA A 157 -52.69 62.90 18.43
C ALA A 157 -54.12 63.32 18.83
N HIS A 158 -54.82 62.48 19.61
CA HIS A 158 -56.13 62.78 20.18
C HIS A 158 -56.08 63.41 21.60
N SER A 159 -54.90 63.77 22.17
CA SER A 159 -54.75 64.33 23.54
C SER A 159 -53.66 65.43 23.65
N SER A 160 -53.88 66.53 24.41
CA SER A 160 -52.92 67.67 24.51
C SER A 160 -52.03 67.62 25.79
N MET A 161 -50.75 68.00 25.68
CA MET A 161 -49.72 67.91 26.75
C MET A 161 -49.33 69.25 27.42
N SER A 162 -48.84 69.18 28.67
CA SER A 162 -48.44 70.29 29.58
C SER A 162 -46.90 70.47 29.71
N ALA A 163 -46.43 71.65 30.14
CA ALA A 163 -45.02 72.07 30.14
C ALA A 163 -44.11 71.41 31.22
N GLU A 164 -44.62 71.15 32.44
CA GLU A 164 -43.83 70.45 33.47
C GLU A 164 -43.55 68.99 33.09
N VAL A 165 -44.51 68.36 32.40
CA VAL A 165 -44.36 67.02 31.83
C VAL A 165 -43.29 67.01 30.73
N MET A 166 -43.19 68.10 29.96
CA MET A 166 -42.16 68.26 28.94
C MET A 166 -40.75 68.41 29.54
N GLU A 167 -40.59 69.18 30.63
CA GLU A 167 -39.28 69.32 31.30
C GLU A 167 -38.81 68.01 31.96
N ALA A 168 -39.74 67.27 32.59
CA ALA A 168 -39.43 65.94 33.12
C ALA A 168 -39.05 64.95 32.01
N GLN A 169 -39.71 65.01 30.84
CA GLN A 169 -39.35 64.22 29.67
C GLN A 169 -37.94 64.53 29.16
N ILE A 170 -37.52 65.79 29.13
CA ILE A 170 -36.16 66.17 28.72
C ILE A 170 -35.10 65.58 29.67
N LYS A 171 -35.30 65.68 30.99
CA LYS A 171 -34.36 65.12 31.98
C LYS A 171 -34.30 63.59 31.93
N MET A 172 -35.42 62.92 31.64
CA MET A 172 -35.40 61.46 31.41
C MET A 172 -34.58 61.11 30.18
N LEU A 173 -34.77 61.83 29.07
CA LEU A 173 -33.99 61.63 27.85
C LEU A 173 -32.48 61.83 28.08
N ASP A 174 -32.09 62.86 28.83
CA ASP A 174 -30.67 63.11 29.14
C ASP A 174 -30.05 61.97 29.97
N LEU A 175 -30.76 61.47 30.99
CA LEU A 175 -30.29 60.34 31.81
C LEU A 175 -30.25 59.02 31.03
N GLU A 176 -31.23 58.79 30.15
CA GLU A 176 -31.25 57.66 29.23
C GLU A 176 -30.04 57.71 28.29
N SER A 177 -29.73 58.87 27.72
CA SER A 177 -28.55 59.05 26.86
C SER A 177 -27.23 58.75 27.60
N ALA A 178 -27.06 59.23 28.84
CA ALA A 178 -25.87 58.96 29.65
C ALA A 178 -25.76 57.48 30.04
N LYS A 179 -26.89 56.81 30.33
CA LYS A 179 -26.93 55.37 30.59
C LYS A 179 -26.49 54.58 29.35
N GLU A 180 -26.99 54.96 28.17
CA GLU A 180 -26.58 54.33 26.91
C GLU A 180 -25.08 54.53 26.62
N GLU A 181 -24.51 55.69 26.92
CA GLU A 181 -23.08 55.95 26.80
C GLU A 181 -22.23 55.05 27.72
N LEU A 182 -22.64 54.92 28.99
CA LEU A 182 -21.97 54.03 29.94
C LEU A 182 -22.10 52.56 29.52
N GLN A 183 -23.26 52.15 29.03
CA GLN A 183 -23.46 50.79 28.51
C GLN A 183 -22.57 50.50 27.29
N ARG A 184 -22.44 51.46 26.36
CA ARG A 184 -21.51 51.34 25.22
C ARG A 184 -20.06 51.23 25.67
N SER A 185 -19.62 52.08 26.60
CA SER A 185 -18.26 52.04 27.17
C SER A 185 -17.94 50.72 27.89
N LEU A 186 -18.92 50.17 28.63
CA LEU A 186 -18.80 48.87 29.27
C LEU A 186 -18.66 47.75 28.24
N GLN A 187 -19.50 47.75 27.18
CA GLN A 187 -19.41 46.78 26.10
C GLN A 187 -18.05 46.84 25.38
N GLU A 188 -17.56 48.05 25.04
CA GLU A 188 -16.23 48.21 24.46
C GLU A 188 -15.11 47.65 25.33
N SER A 189 -15.21 47.86 26.65
CA SER A 189 -14.22 47.35 27.61
C SER A 189 -14.24 45.82 27.66
N VAL A 190 -15.42 45.20 27.66
CA VAL A 190 -15.59 43.74 27.60
C VAL A 190 -15.02 43.17 26.29
N TYR A 191 -15.25 43.83 25.14
CA TYR A 191 -14.67 43.38 23.87
C TYR A 191 -13.14 43.46 23.88
N ARG A 192 -12.58 44.54 24.42
CA ARG A 192 -11.11 44.66 24.58
C ARG A 192 -10.57 43.56 25.48
N GLU A 193 -11.26 43.24 26.58
CA GLU A 193 -10.85 42.15 27.49
C GLU A 193 -10.88 40.78 26.80
N GLN A 194 -11.96 40.47 26.06
CA GLN A 194 -12.06 39.22 25.30
C GLN A 194 -10.94 39.11 24.25
N GLN A 195 -10.61 40.21 23.57
CA GLN A 195 -9.52 40.24 22.60
C GLN A 195 -8.16 39.96 23.26
N LEU A 196 -7.93 40.52 24.46
CA LEU A 196 -6.72 40.25 25.25
C LEU A 196 -6.67 38.81 25.78
N GLN A 197 -7.80 38.23 26.16
CA GLN A 197 -7.86 36.82 26.57
C GLN A 197 -7.54 35.89 25.40
N LEU A 198 -8.04 36.18 24.20
CA LEU A 198 -7.72 35.42 23.00
C LEU A 198 -6.23 35.52 22.66
N SER A 199 -5.64 36.71 22.69
CA SER A 199 -4.20 36.89 22.43
C SER A 199 -3.34 36.22 23.50
N SER A 200 -3.72 36.30 24.78
CA SER A 200 -3.07 35.60 25.89
C SER A 200 -3.10 34.08 25.69
N SER A 201 -4.26 33.51 25.32
CA SER A 201 -4.40 32.08 25.03
C SER A 201 -3.53 31.64 23.84
N SER A 202 -3.41 32.49 22.81
CA SER A 202 -2.55 32.21 21.66
C SER A 202 -1.07 32.22 22.03
N LEU A 203 -0.64 33.21 22.81
CA LEU A 203 0.73 33.30 23.31
C LEU A 203 1.06 32.13 24.24
N GLN A 204 0.12 31.70 25.09
CA GLN A 204 0.30 30.50 25.91
C GLN A 204 0.51 29.24 25.08
N ARG A 205 -0.28 29.03 24.02
CA ARG A 205 -0.07 27.88 23.11
C ARG A 205 1.28 27.95 22.39
N GLN A 206 1.70 29.14 21.96
CA GLN A 206 3.02 29.33 21.34
C GLN A 206 4.16 29.05 22.32
N LEU A 207 4.03 29.46 23.58
CA LEU A 207 5.00 29.14 24.62
C LEU A 207 5.10 27.63 24.85
N LEU A 208 3.96 26.91 24.92
CA LEU A 208 3.96 25.46 25.06
C LEU A 208 4.68 24.76 23.90
N HIS A 209 4.40 25.17 22.66
CA HIS A 209 5.08 24.63 21.49
C HIS A 209 6.60 24.89 21.53
N LEU A 210 7.02 26.11 21.88
CA LEU A 210 8.44 26.45 22.01
C LEU A 210 9.12 25.64 23.14
N THR A 211 8.41 25.35 24.23
CA THR A 211 8.96 24.49 25.29
C THR A 211 9.12 23.05 24.84
N GLU A 212 8.16 22.50 24.07
CA GLU A 212 8.25 21.15 23.51
C GLU A 212 9.41 21.04 22.50
N GLU A 213 9.56 22.01 21.59
CA GLU A 213 10.69 22.08 20.65
C GLU A 213 12.04 22.18 21.36
N LYS A 214 12.10 22.92 22.48
CA LYS A 214 13.30 23.02 23.31
C LYS A 214 13.65 21.66 23.92
N GLU A 215 12.67 20.96 24.48
CA GLU A 215 12.87 19.63 25.05
C GLU A 215 13.26 18.59 23.99
N GLU A 216 12.73 18.69 22.77
CA GLU A 216 13.14 17.88 21.63
C GLU A 216 14.61 18.09 21.28
N ARG A 217 15.04 19.35 21.17
CA ARG A 217 16.44 19.71 20.92
C ARG A 217 17.37 19.22 22.03
N GLU A 218 16.94 19.29 23.29
CA GLU A 218 17.68 18.75 24.42
C GLU A 218 17.81 17.22 24.35
N ARG A 219 16.74 16.51 23.98
CA ARG A 219 16.75 15.06 23.75
C ARG A 219 17.69 14.67 22.62
N GLU A 220 17.66 15.41 21.50
CA GLU A 220 18.59 15.21 20.39
C GLU A 220 20.03 15.44 20.85
N ALA A 221 20.32 16.54 21.55
CA ALA A 221 21.66 16.83 22.07
C ALA A 221 22.19 15.70 22.96
N VAL A 222 21.38 15.20 23.91
CA VAL A 222 21.74 14.06 24.75
C VAL A 222 22.02 12.81 23.92
N SER A 223 21.22 12.55 22.87
CA SER A 223 21.45 11.41 21.97
C SER A 223 22.78 11.52 21.23
N TRP A 224 23.14 12.71 20.75
CA TRP A 224 24.42 12.98 20.07
C TRP A 224 25.60 12.84 21.03
N PHE A 225 25.49 13.32 22.26
CA PHE A 225 26.52 13.14 23.29
C PHE A 225 26.74 11.66 23.60
N ASN A 226 25.67 10.89 23.79
CA ASN A 226 25.76 9.45 24.04
C ASN A 226 26.39 8.69 22.85
N ALA A 227 26.04 9.05 21.61
CA ALA A 227 26.64 8.44 20.42
C ALA A 227 28.14 8.78 20.31
N LEU A 228 28.51 10.02 20.63
CA LEU A 228 29.90 10.46 20.65
C LEU A 228 30.71 9.73 21.75
N GLU A 229 30.15 9.55 22.94
CA GLU A 229 30.80 8.83 24.03
C GLU A 229 31.06 7.37 23.66
N LYS A 230 30.06 6.67 23.09
CA LYS A 230 30.24 5.31 22.55
C LYS A 230 31.32 5.25 21.48
N SER A 231 31.36 6.22 20.56
CA SER A 231 32.43 6.31 19.56
C SER A 231 33.81 6.50 20.19
N ARG A 232 33.92 7.31 21.25
CA ARG A 232 35.17 7.49 22.00
C ARG A 232 35.58 6.21 22.72
N GLU A 233 34.65 5.46 23.30
CA GLU A 233 34.92 4.15 23.91
C GLU A 233 35.45 3.16 22.87
N LEU A 234 34.76 3.02 21.74
CA LEU A 234 35.21 2.15 20.65
C LEU A 234 36.60 2.54 20.11
N ASN A 235 36.89 3.83 20.01
CA ASN A 235 38.24 4.28 19.60
C ASN A 235 39.31 3.90 20.62
N ARG A 236 39.02 3.98 21.93
CA ARG A 236 39.94 3.51 22.97
C ARG A 236 40.16 2.01 22.88
N ASP A 237 39.10 1.23 22.68
CA ASP A 237 39.20 -0.22 22.52
C ASP A 237 40.04 -0.61 21.30
N LEU A 238 39.85 0.09 20.17
CA LEU A 238 40.67 -0.10 18.96
C LEU A 238 42.13 0.30 19.19
N GLN A 239 42.40 1.35 19.96
CA GLN A 239 43.76 1.72 20.36
C GLN A 239 44.40 0.63 21.23
N LEU A 240 43.67 0.07 22.20
CA LEU A 240 44.16 -1.05 23.01
C LEU A 240 44.47 -2.28 22.16
N GLN A 241 43.63 -2.60 21.17
CA GLN A 241 43.89 -3.70 20.22
C GLN A 241 45.12 -3.43 19.37
N LEU A 242 45.30 -2.20 18.89
CA LEU A 242 46.48 -1.81 18.12
C LEU A 242 47.75 -1.93 18.96
N ASP A 243 47.72 -1.46 20.22
CA ASP A 243 48.85 -1.55 21.14
C ASP A 243 49.21 -3.02 21.44
N GLN A 244 48.21 -3.90 21.60
CA GLN A 244 48.42 -5.35 21.76
C GLN A 244 49.11 -5.96 20.54
N VAL A 245 48.61 -5.68 19.33
CA VAL A 245 49.22 -6.20 18.08
C VAL A 245 50.65 -5.67 17.89
N LEU A 246 50.89 -4.39 18.23
CA LEU A 246 52.23 -3.81 18.17
C LEU A 246 53.19 -4.45 19.18
N GLN A 247 52.69 -4.83 20.37
CA GLN A 247 53.47 -5.53 21.39
C GLN A 247 53.79 -6.98 20.97
N GLU A 248 52.80 -7.71 20.44
CA GLU A 248 52.97 -9.06 19.88
C GLU A 248 53.96 -9.09 18.70
N ALA A 249 53.96 -8.04 17.86
CA ALA A 249 54.90 -7.90 16.76
C ALA A 249 56.34 -7.57 17.21
N GLN A 250 56.52 -7.04 18.43
CA GLN A 250 57.83 -6.75 19.01
C GLN A 250 58.44 -7.94 19.76
N ASP A 251 57.68 -9.01 20.02
CA ASP A 251 58.15 -10.19 20.75
C ASP A 251 59.10 -11.06 19.87
N PRO A 252 60.42 -11.11 20.17
CA PRO A 252 61.40 -11.83 19.36
C PRO A 252 61.33 -13.36 19.51
N ASN A 253 60.47 -13.87 20.39
CA ASN A 253 60.26 -15.31 20.63
C ASN A 253 58.95 -15.86 20.04
N SER A 254 58.18 -15.04 19.31
CA SER A 254 57.03 -15.51 18.53
C SER A 254 57.54 -16.33 17.32
N LYS A 255 57.79 -17.62 17.55
CA LYS A 255 58.13 -18.56 16.49
C LYS A 255 56.89 -18.81 15.63
N GLY A 256 56.83 -18.12 14.49
CA GLY A 256 56.15 -18.63 13.30
C GLY A 256 54.90 -17.86 12.89
N ASN A 257 55.10 -16.70 12.27
CA ASN A 257 54.26 -16.24 11.18
C ASN A 257 55.19 -15.83 10.03
N SER A 258 55.55 -16.82 9.20
CA SER A 258 56.22 -16.50 7.95
C SER A 258 55.18 -15.83 7.06
N LEU A 259 55.47 -14.61 6.62
CA LEU A 259 54.66 -13.84 5.64
C LEU A 259 54.17 -14.70 4.47
N PHE A 260 54.96 -15.70 4.05
CA PHE A 260 54.60 -16.62 2.97
C PHE A 260 53.55 -17.67 3.36
N ALA A 261 53.56 -18.16 4.61
CA ALA A 261 52.54 -19.07 5.11
C ALA A 261 51.20 -18.35 5.24
N GLU A 262 51.18 -17.14 5.80
CA GLU A 262 49.98 -16.31 5.86
C GLU A 262 49.44 -15.96 4.47
N LEU A 263 50.31 -15.67 3.51
CA LEU A 263 49.91 -15.37 2.14
C LEU A 263 49.32 -16.60 1.43
N GLU A 264 49.88 -17.79 1.65
CA GLU A 264 49.35 -19.02 1.06
C GLU A 264 48.02 -19.42 1.73
N ASP A 265 47.87 -19.24 3.04
CA ASP A 265 46.61 -19.45 3.75
C ASP A 265 45.54 -18.46 3.27
N ARG A 266 45.88 -17.17 3.14
CA ARG A 266 44.98 -16.15 2.57
C ARG A 266 44.60 -16.47 1.13
N ARG A 267 45.52 -16.98 0.32
CA ARG A 267 45.23 -17.39 -1.06
C ARG A 267 44.26 -18.57 -1.08
N ALA A 268 44.51 -19.60 -0.27
CA ALA A 268 43.65 -20.76 -0.16
C ALA A 268 42.24 -20.37 0.33
N ASP A 269 42.14 -19.43 1.26
CA ASP A 269 40.86 -18.90 1.73
C ASP A 269 40.11 -18.11 0.64
N MET A 270 40.80 -17.25 -0.10
CA MET A 270 40.19 -16.53 -1.23
C MET A 270 39.73 -17.48 -2.34
N GLU A 271 40.49 -18.54 -2.63
CA GLU A 271 40.11 -19.58 -3.59
C GLU A 271 38.89 -20.37 -3.11
N ARG A 272 38.84 -20.73 -1.82
CA ARG A 272 37.67 -21.36 -1.18
C ARG A 272 36.43 -20.46 -1.26
N GLN A 273 36.56 -19.17 -0.94
CA GLN A 273 35.47 -18.20 -1.03
C GLN A 273 34.96 -18.05 -2.46
N LEU A 274 35.86 -17.98 -3.45
CA LEU A 274 35.49 -17.85 -4.85
C LEU A 274 34.74 -19.09 -5.36
N ILE A 275 35.18 -20.29 -4.96
CA ILE A 275 34.48 -21.54 -5.29
C ILE A 275 33.10 -21.56 -4.63
N SER A 276 33.00 -21.20 -3.34
CA SER A 276 31.73 -21.12 -2.62
C SER A 276 30.75 -20.16 -3.31
N MET A 277 31.17 -18.93 -3.61
CA MET A 277 30.36 -17.96 -4.35
C MET A 277 29.93 -18.48 -5.72
N ARG A 278 30.81 -19.19 -6.44
CA ARG A 278 30.47 -19.77 -7.74
C ARG A 278 29.39 -20.83 -7.62
N VAL A 279 29.46 -21.71 -6.62
CA VAL A 279 28.44 -22.73 -6.35
C VAL A 279 27.12 -22.07 -5.96
N GLN A 280 27.16 -21.09 -5.06
CA GLN A 280 25.98 -20.32 -4.66
C GLN A 280 25.31 -19.62 -5.85
N TYR A 281 26.10 -18.94 -6.70
CA TYR A 281 25.58 -18.30 -7.91
C TYR A 281 24.93 -19.32 -8.86
N GLN A 282 25.55 -20.48 -9.06
CA GLN A 282 24.97 -21.53 -9.90
C GLN A 282 23.67 -22.11 -9.32
N ALA A 283 23.60 -22.30 -8.00
CA ALA A 283 22.40 -22.75 -7.32
C ALA A 283 21.28 -21.70 -7.46
N LEU A 284 21.59 -20.43 -7.19
CA LEU A 284 20.65 -19.32 -7.33
C LEU A 284 20.16 -19.17 -8.76
N GLN A 285 21.05 -19.35 -9.75
CA GLN A 285 20.69 -19.33 -11.16
C GLN A 285 19.71 -20.45 -11.54
N LYS A 286 19.88 -21.66 -11.00
CA LYS A 286 18.95 -22.78 -11.20
C LYS A 286 17.59 -22.51 -10.55
N ILE A 287 17.58 -21.98 -9.33
CA ILE A 287 16.34 -21.61 -8.61
C ILE A 287 15.59 -20.51 -9.38
N HIS A 288 16.29 -19.47 -9.83
CA HIS A 288 15.70 -18.39 -10.61
C HIS A 288 15.10 -18.90 -11.93
N ALA A 289 15.81 -19.78 -12.65
CA ALA A 289 15.29 -20.39 -13.88
C ALA A 289 14.03 -21.23 -13.62
N PHE A 290 14.00 -22.01 -12.54
CA PHE A 290 12.84 -22.80 -12.15
C PHE A 290 11.65 -21.92 -11.76
N SER A 291 11.87 -20.90 -10.92
CA SER A 291 10.85 -19.94 -10.51
C SER A 291 10.25 -19.20 -11.72
N LYS A 292 11.11 -18.77 -12.66
CA LYS A 292 10.69 -18.16 -13.92
C LYS A 292 9.79 -19.08 -14.75
N GLN A 293 10.10 -20.37 -14.81
CA GLN A 293 9.25 -21.36 -15.51
C GLN A 293 7.90 -21.55 -14.82
N GLN A 294 7.86 -21.64 -13.48
CA GLN A 294 6.61 -21.77 -12.72
C GLN A 294 5.72 -20.54 -12.91
N MET A 295 6.30 -19.34 -12.84
CA MET A 295 5.59 -18.09 -13.07
C MET A 295 4.98 -18.06 -14.49
N GLN A 296 5.72 -18.49 -15.51
CA GLN A 296 5.20 -18.54 -16.87
C GLN A 296 4.00 -19.48 -16.99
N ARG A 297 4.03 -20.65 -16.33
CA ARG A 297 2.90 -21.59 -16.33
C ARG A 297 1.65 -20.97 -15.69
N MET A 298 1.81 -20.32 -14.54
CA MET A 298 0.70 -19.68 -13.83
C MET A 298 0.10 -18.53 -14.65
N LYS A 299 0.94 -17.71 -15.29
CA LYS A 299 0.48 -16.64 -16.20
C LYS A 299 -0.33 -17.15 -17.37
N VAL A 300 0.06 -18.27 -17.99
CA VAL A 300 -0.70 -18.91 -19.07
C VAL A 300 -2.05 -19.43 -18.57
N GLN A 301 -2.10 -20.01 -17.37
CA GLN A 301 -3.36 -20.44 -16.75
C GLN A 301 -4.30 -19.25 -16.48
N MET A 302 -3.78 -18.14 -15.94
CA MET A 302 -4.56 -16.91 -15.74
C MET A 302 -5.07 -16.32 -17.06
N ALA A 303 -4.24 -16.29 -18.11
CA ALA A 303 -4.64 -15.84 -19.45
C ALA A 303 -5.84 -16.65 -19.97
N THR A 304 -5.78 -17.96 -19.79
CA THR A 304 -6.83 -18.89 -20.21
C THR A 304 -8.12 -18.64 -19.43
N LEU A 305 -8.04 -18.44 -18.11
CA LEU A 305 -9.20 -18.12 -17.28
C LEU A 305 -9.84 -16.78 -17.65
N MET A 306 -9.04 -15.72 -17.87
CA MET A 306 -9.54 -14.43 -18.31
C MET A 306 -10.25 -14.52 -19.67
N GLN A 307 -9.73 -15.31 -20.62
CA GLN A 307 -10.36 -15.53 -21.92
C GLN A 307 -11.69 -16.28 -21.80
N LEU A 308 -11.77 -17.26 -20.90
CA LEU A 308 -13.01 -17.99 -20.60
C LEU A 308 -14.05 -17.10 -19.91
N GLN A 309 -13.63 -16.12 -19.10
CA GLN A 309 -14.52 -15.15 -18.47
C GLN A 309 -15.05 -14.10 -19.45
N GLY A 310 -14.22 -13.65 -20.41
CA GLY A 310 -14.65 -12.69 -21.45
C GLY A 310 -15.66 -13.24 -22.46
N SER A 311 -15.84 -14.56 -22.55
CA SER A 311 -16.76 -15.22 -23.48
C SER A 311 -18.09 -15.69 -22.86
N ARG A 312 -18.26 -15.56 -21.54
CA ARG A 312 -19.52 -15.89 -20.86
C ARG A 312 -20.46 -14.70 -20.88
N ALA A 313 -21.71 -14.92 -21.28
CA ALA A 313 -22.78 -13.95 -21.07
C ALA A 313 -22.91 -13.68 -19.56
N ASP A 314 -23.07 -12.40 -19.20
CA ASP A 314 -23.13 -11.97 -17.81
C ASP A 314 -24.34 -12.62 -17.10
N PRO A 315 -24.13 -13.46 -16.07
CA PRO A 315 -25.23 -14.12 -15.36
C PRO A 315 -26.23 -13.10 -14.79
N ALA A 316 -25.76 -11.93 -14.35
CA ALA A 316 -26.61 -10.86 -13.83
C ALA A 316 -27.52 -10.22 -14.90
N GLN A 317 -27.14 -10.30 -16.19
CA GLN A 317 -27.98 -9.83 -17.30
C GLN A 317 -29.06 -10.85 -17.64
N LEU A 318 -28.73 -12.15 -17.61
CA LEU A 318 -29.70 -13.23 -17.83
C LEU A 318 -30.77 -13.25 -16.74
N GLU A 319 -30.37 -13.09 -15.48
CA GLU A 319 -31.29 -13.01 -14.33
C GLU A 319 -32.24 -11.81 -14.44
N ARG A 320 -31.73 -10.63 -14.83
CA ARG A 320 -32.55 -9.43 -15.04
C ARG A 320 -33.55 -9.59 -16.19
N LEU A 321 -33.13 -10.16 -17.32
CA LEU A 321 -34.04 -10.44 -18.44
C LEU A 321 -35.12 -11.45 -18.05
N GLN A 322 -34.76 -12.46 -17.25
CA GLN A 322 -35.70 -13.44 -16.72
C GLN A 322 -36.70 -12.80 -15.74
N ALA A 323 -36.25 -11.87 -14.89
CA ALA A 323 -37.11 -11.11 -13.98
C ALA A 323 -38.06 -10.15 -14.72
N MET A 324 -37.59 -9.46 -15.77
CA MET A 324 -38.47 -8.60 -16.57
C MET A 324 -39.51 -9.42 -17.34
N LEU A 325 -39.15 -10.59 -17.86
CA LEU A 325 -40.10 -11.50 -18.51
C LEU A 325 -41.15 -12.02 -17.52
N SER A 326 -40.74 -12.41 -16.31
CA SER A 326 -41.69 -12.89 -15.29
C SER A 326 -42.64 -11.77 -14.84
N GLN A 327 -42.15 -10.54 -14.67
CA GLN A 327 -42.98 -9.37 -14.37
C GLN A 327 -43.99 -9.09 -15.48
N LYS A 328 -43.54 -9.01 -16.75
CA LYS A 328 -44.44 -8.76 -17.89
C LYS A 328 -45.47 -9.86 -18.07
N ASN A 329 -45.09 -11.11 -17.84
CA ASN A 329 -46.03 -12.22 -17.82
C ASN A 329 -47.05 -12.07 -16.69
N GLY A 330 -46.63 -11.67 -15.48
CA GLY A 330 -47.53 -11.38 -14.37
C GLY A 330 -48.53 -10.26 -14.69
N GLU A 331 -48.09 -9.19 -15.34
CA GLU A 331 -48.96 -8.11 -15.82
C GLU A 331 -50.00 -8.61 -16.84
N ILE A 332 -49.59 -9.46 -17.79
CA ILE A 332 -50.51 -10.08 -18.77
C ILE A 332 -51.57 -10.91 -18.05
N HIS A 333 -51.18 -11.75 -17.09
CA HIS A 333 -52.13 -12.55 -16.30
C HIS A 333 -53.10 -11.65 -15.50
N GLY A 334 -52.59 -10.55 -14.93
CA GLY A 334 -53.41 -9.56 -14.22
C GLY A 334 -54.42 -8.86 -15.13
N LEU A 335 -54.01 -8.47 -16.33
CA LEU A 335 -54.90 -7.87 -17.33
C LEU A 335 -55.94 -8.87 -17.84
N MET A 336 -55.55 -10.13 -18.09
CA MET A 336 -56.51 -11.18 -18.45
C MET A 336 -57.55 -11.40 -17.35
N SER A 337 -57.13 -11.39 -16.09
CA SER A 337 -58.06 -11.54 -14.95
C SER A 337 -59.03 -10.36 -14.82
N LYS A 338 -58.55 -9.14 -15.09
CA LYS A 338 -59.39 -7.94 -15.10
C LYS A 338 -60.37 -7.95 -16.27
N LEU A 339 -59.94 -8.35 -17.47
CA LEU A 339 -60.82 -8.54 -18.63
C LEU A 339 -61.93 -9.53 -18.32
N GLN A 340 -61.59 -10.70 -17.76
CA GLN A 340 -62.59 -11.70 -17.36
C GLN A 340 -63.58 -11.16 -16.31
N ARG A 341 -63.13 -10.31 -15.37
CA ARG A 341 -64.02 -9.68 -14.38
C ARG A 341 -64.94 -8.65 -15.03
N LEU A 342 -64.42 -7.84 -15.94
CA LEU A 342 -65.19 -6.85 -16.67
C LEU A 342 -66.21 -7.51 -17.59
N GLU A 343 -65.85 -8.59 -18.29
CA GLU A 343 -66.77 -9.41 -19.08
C GLU A 343 -67.92 -9.96 -18.20
N ARG A 344 -67.62 -10.43 -16.98
CA ARG A 344 -68.66 -10.88 -16.03
C ARG A 344 -69.57 -9.75 -15.56
N LEU A 345 -69.01 -8.57 -15.28
CA LEU A 345 -69.80 -7.40 -14.86
C LEU A 345 -70.65 -6.85 -16.01
N GLU A 346 -70.14 -6.89 -17.24
CA GLU A 346 -70.88 -6.49 -18.44
C GLU A 346 -72.07 -7.42 -18.71
N VAL A 347 -71.91 -8.73 -18.52
CA VAL A 347 -73.00 -9.71 -18.56
C VAL A 347 -74.04 -9.45 -17.45
N LEU A 348 -73.60 -9.01 -16.27
CA LEU A 348 -74.50 -8.64 -15.16
C LEU A 348 -75.26 -7.33 -15.43
N LEU A 349 -74.61 -6.34 -16.06
CA LEU A 349 -75.24 -5.05 -16.36
C LEU A 349 -76.24 -5.17 -17.53
N LYS A 350 -75.94 -5.99 -18.53
CA LYS A 350 -76.85 -6.29 -19.65
C LYS A 350 -78.08 -7.12 -19.23
N SER A 351 -78.09 -7.71 -18.03
CA SER A 351 -79.23 -8.48 -17.50
C SER A 351 -80.18 -7.68 -16.59
N GLN A 352 -79.96 -6.37 -16.43
CA GLN A 352 -80.85 -5.48 -15.67
C GLN A 352 -81.82 -4.74 -16.61
N PRO A 353 -83.16 -4.86 -16.44
CA PRO A 353 -84.12 -4.09 -17.24
C PRO A 353 -84.09 -2.62 -16.81
N ALA A 354 -83.67 -1.74 -17.72
CA ALA A 354 -83.74 -0.30 -17.51
C ALA A 354 -85.16 0.19 -17.81
N ASN A 355 -85.93 0.48 -16.76
CA ASN A 355 -86.91 1.55 -16.79
C ASN A 355 -87.08 2.11 -15.37
N PRO A 356 -86.89 3.42 -15.20
CA PRO A 356 -87.91 4.18 -14.51
C PRO A 356 -88.34 5.40 -15.32
N ALA A 357 -89.65 5.59 -15.36
CA ALA A 357 -90.33 6.77 -15.85
C ALA A 357 -89.97 8.02 -15.01
N PRO A 358 -90.10 9.24 -15.59
CA PRO A 358 -89.85 10.48 -14.87
C PRO A 358 -91.05 10.85 -14.00
N PRO A 359 -90.86 11.43 -12.79
CA PRO A 359 -91.94 12.14 -12.12
C PRO A 359 -91.98 13.59 -12.59
N GLU A 360 -93.21 14.03 -12.84
CA GLU A 360 -93.63 15.40 -13.12
C GLU A 360 -93.42 16.36 -11.94
N ASP A 361 -93.32 17.63 -12.33
CA ASP A 361 -93.34 18.90 -11.62
C ASP A 361 -93.99 18.96 -10.22
N GLY A 362 -93.35 19.73 -9.35
CA GLY A 362 -93.93 20.24 -8.12
C GLY A 362 -93.08 21.31 -7.43
N GLU A 363 -93.45 22.57 -7.65
CA GLU A 363 -93.20 23.78 -6.81
C GLU A 363 -91.81 24.45 -6.83
N GLU A 364 -91.65 25.34 -7.82
CA GLU A 364 -91.35 26.77 -7.66
C GLU A 364 -90.99 27.24 -6.22
N HIS A 365 -89.70 27.18 -5.86
CA HIS A 365 -88.87 28.34 -5.50
C HIS A 365 -87.41 27.90 -5.34
N ASP A 366 -86.50 28.58 -6.06
CA ASP A 366 -85.04 28.39 -6.10
C ASP A 366 -84.48 27.09 -6.73
N GLU A 367 -85.30 26.31 -7.43
CA GLU A 367 -84.80 25.16 -8.21
C GLU A 367 -83.83 25.57 -9.31
N THR A 368 -84.01 26.72 -9.95
CA THR A 368 -83.11 27.19 -11.04
C THR A 368 -81.71 27.51 -10.51
N TYR A 369 -81.59 28.14 -9.34
CA TYR A 369 -80.29 28.43 -8.75
C TYR A 369 -79.59 27.15 -8.28
N TYR A 370 -80.33 26.25 -7.62
CA TYR A 370 -79.77 24.98 -7.16
C TYR A 370 -79.39 24.05 -8.34
N THR A 371 -80.22 23.99 -9.37
CA THR A 371 -79.91 23.23 -10.60
C THR A 371 -78.78 23.84 -11.40
N ASP A 372 -78.67 25.17 -11.51
CA ASP A 372 -77.55 25.83 -12.18
C ASP A 372 -76.24 25.69 -11.38
N LEU A 373 -76.31 25.73 -10.05
CA LEU A 373 -75.16 25.43 -9.18
C LEU A 373 -74.70 23.97 -9.34
N LEU A 374 -75.64 23.02 -9.41
CA LEU A 374 -75.32 21.61 -9.66
C LEU A 374 -74.76 21.39 -11.07
N LYS A 375 -75.33 22.03 -12.10
CA LYS A 375 -74.80 21.99 -13.47
C LYS A 375 -73.41 22.62 -13.55
N MET A 376 -73.18 23.75 -12.86
CA MET A 376 -71.86 24.38 -12.79
C MET A 376 -70.85 23.47 -12.08
N LYS A 377 -71.22 22.88 -10.94
CA LYS A 377 -70.39 21.89 -10.23
C LYS A 377 -70.10 20.66 -11.08
N LEU A 378 -71.06 20.15 -11.83
CA LEU A 378 -70.88 19.05 -12.77
C LEU A 378 -69.94 19.46 -13.91
N SER A 379 -70.13 20.64 -14.49
CA SER A 379 -69.27 21.16 -15.56
C SER A 379 -67.82 21.38 -15.08
N ASN A 380 -67.65 21.86 -13.84
CA ASN A 380 -66.34 22.02 -13.24
C ASN A 380 -65.70 20.66 -12.96
N SER A 381 -66.47 19.71 -12.43
CA SER A 381 -66.01 18.34 -12.22
C SER A 381 -65.60 17.66 -13.53
N VAL A 382 -66.33 17.86 -14.63
CA VAL A 382 -65.98 17.32 -15.94
C VAL A 382 -64.68 17.95 -16.45
N LYS A 383 -64.55 19.28 -16.36
CA LYS A 383 -63.31 19.99 -16.75
C LYS A 383 -62.12 19.55 -15.90
N ASP A 384 -62.31 19.30 -14.61
CA ASP A 384 -61.25 18.82 -13.73
C ASP A 384 -60.87 17.38 -14.04
N VAL A 385 -61.82 16.52 -14.40
CA VAL A 385 -61.54 15.15 -14.90
C VAL A 385 -60.78 15.19 -16.23
N GLU A 386 -61.12 16.09 -17.15
CA GLU A 386 -60.40 16.29 -18.41
C GLU A 386 -58.96 16.77 -18.15
N ARG A 387 -58.77 17.77 -17.28
CA ARG A 387 -57.44 18.26 -16.86
C ARG A 387 -56.58 17.18 -16.23
N LEU A 388 -57.14 16.41 -15.30
CA LEU A 388 -56.45 15.28 -14.67
C LEU A 388 -56.14 14.17 -15.69
N GLY A 389 -57.01 13.97 -16.69
CA GLY A 389 -56.79 13.07 -17.80
C GLY A 389 -55.59 13.48 -18.67
N ASP A 390 -55.51 14.76 -19.03
CA ASP A 390 -54.39 15.33 -19.77
C ASP A 390 -53.08 15.23 -18.98
N GLU A 391 -53.11 15.56 -17.69
CA GLU A 391 -51.95 15.46 -16.80
C GLU A 391 -51.46 14.01 -16.64
N LEU A 392 -52.38 13.06 -16.47
CA LEU A 392 -52.06 11.63 -16.42
C LEU A 392 -51.47 11.13 -17.75
N SER A 393 -51.98 11.61 -18.89
CA SER A 393 -51.45 11.26 -20.21
C SER A 393 -50.02 11.79 -20.41
N LEU A 394 -49.76 13.02 -19.98
CA LEU A 394 -48.44 13.64 -20.01
C LEU A 394 -47.46 12.90 -19.10
N GLN A 395 -47.89 12.52 -17.90
CA GLN A 395 -47.07 11.75 -16.96
C GLN A 395 -46.74 10.36 -17.52
N ARG A 396 -47.67 9.69 -18.20
CA ARG A 396 -47.42 8.41 -18.89
C ARG A 396 -46.42 8.56 -20.04
N MET A 397 -46.52 9.63 -20.83
CA MET A 397 -45.56 9.89 -21.91
C MET A 397 -44.15 10.14 -21.36
N LYS A 398 -44.04 10.94 -20.29
CA LYS A 398 -42.77 11.21 -19.61
C LYS A 398 -42.14 9.94 -19.07
N SER A 399 -42.88 9.13 -18.31
CA SER A 399 -42.34 7.89 -17.73
C SER A 399 -41.94 6.87 -18.78
N LEU A 400 -42.66 6.77 -19.91
CA LEU A 400 -42.26 5.95 -21.05
C LEU A 400 -40.95 6.45 -21.68
N SER A 401 -40.81 7.76 -21.88
CA SER A 401 -39.58 8.33 -22.45
C SER A 401 -38.37 8.15 -21.53
N GLU A 402 -38.57 8.26 -20.21
CA GLU A 402 -37.54 8.02 -19.20
C GLU A 402 -37.15 6.55 -19.16
N SER A 403 -38.11 5.63 -19.23
CA SER A 403 -37.86 4.18 -19.30
C SER A 403 -37.10 3.79 -20.57
N GLN A 404 -37.45 4.36 -21.73
CA GLN A 404 -36.71 4.15 -22.98
C GLN A 404 -35.27 4.67 -22.88
N ARG A 405 -35.09 5.89 -22.34
CA ARG A 405 -33.77 6.48 -22.12
C ARG A 405 -32.92 5.65 -21.17
N ALA A 406 -33.50 5.13 -20.08
CA ALA A 406 -32.81 4.25 -19.14
C ALA A 406 -32.32 2.97 -19.83
N LEU A 407 -33.19 2.34 -20.63
CA LEU A 407 -32.86 1.11 -21.35
C LEU A 407 -31.78 1.34 -22.42
N GLU A 408 -31.76 2.50 -23.08
CA GLU A 408 -30.67 2.87 -23.99
C GLU A 408 -29.34 3.08 -23.27
N LEU A 409 -29.35 3.70 -22.09
CA LEU A 409 -28.15 3.86 -21.26
C LEU A 409 -27.62 2.51 -20.78
N GLU A 410 -28.49 1.59 -20.38
CA GLU A 410 -28.10 0.22 -20.02
C GLU A 410 -27.46 -0.53 -21.19
N ARG A 411 -28.03 -0.42 -22.40
CA ARG A 411 -27.44 -1.01 -23.61
C ARG A 411 -26.05 -0.43 -23.91
N LYS A 412 -25.87 0.88 -23.73
CA LYS A 412 -24.57 1.54 -23.92
C LYS A 412 -23.56 1.13 -22.85
N LEU A 413 -23.98 1.07 -21.58
CA LEU A 413 -23.18 0.59 -20.46
C LEU A 413 -22.68 -0.83 -20.75
N PHE A 414 -23.58 -1.74 -21.11
CA PHE A 414 -23.23 -3.12 -21.43
C PHE A 414 -22.21 -3.24 -22.57
N ARG A 415 -22.40 -2.49 -23.67
CA ARG A 415 -21.44 -2.47 -24.78
C ARG A 415 -20.08 -1.94 -24.32
N SER A 416 -20.05 -0.91 -23.47
CA SER A 416 -18.82 -0.36 -22.92
C SER A 416 -18.11 -1.33 -21.97
N GLU A 417 -18.85 -2.06 -21.13
CA GLU A 417 -18.31 -3.08 -20.23
C GLU A 417 -17.74 -4.27 -21.00
N GLN A 418 -18.42 -4.73 -22.06
CA GLN A 418 -17.90 -5.79 -22.93
C GLN A 418 -16.62 -5.36 -23.65
N LEU A 419 -16.59 -4.14 -24.19
CA LEU A 419 -15.40 -3.59 -24.83
C LEU A 419 -14.24 -3.44 -23.82
N LEU A 420 -14.54 -3.04 -22.58
CA LEU A 420 -13.54 -2.96 -21.50
C LEU A 420 -12.96 -4.34 -21.19
N LYS A 421 -13.81 -5.36 -21.00
CA LYS A 421 -13.36 -6.76 -20.76
C LYS A 421 -12.50 -7.27 -21.90
N GLN A 422 -12.89 -7.01 -23.14
CA GLN A 422 -12.09 -7.37 -24.32
C GLN A 422 -10.73 -6.67 -24.32
N THR A 423 -10.72 -5.34 -24.10
CA THR A 423 -9.50 -4.53 -24.06
C THR A 423 -8.56 -4.96 -22.93
N GLN A 424 -9.09 -5.34 -21.77
CA GLN A 424 -8.30 -5.89 -20.67
C GLN A 424 -7.67 -7.24 -21.04
N SER A 425 -8.42 -8.11 -21.70
CA SER A 425 -7.89 -9.40 -22.18
C SER A 425 -6.76 -9.19 -23.20
N ASP A 426 -6.89 -8.22 -24.10
CA ASP A 426 -5.89 -7.92 -25.13
C ASP A 426 -4.66 -7.21 -24.54
N LYS A 427 -4.86 -6.31 -23.57
CA LYS A 427 -3.78 -5.74 -22.76
C LYS A 427 -2.93 -6.84 -22.11
N PHE A 428 -3.58 -7.83 -21.50
CA PHE A 428 -2.88 -8.94 -20.86
C PHE A 428 -2.11 -9.81 -21.87
N LYS A 429 -2.71 -10.12 -23.03
CA LYS A 429 -2.00 -10.85 -24.12
C LYS A 429 -0.79 -10.09 -24.64
N LEU A 430 -0.92 -8.78 -24.84
CA LEU A 430 0.20 -7.93 -25.28
C LEU A 430 1.29 -7.87 -24.21
N GLN A 431 0.94 -7.79 -22.92
CA GLN A 431 1.91 -7.86 -21.83
C GLN A 431 2.68 -9.19 -21.86
N LEU A 432 1.99 -10.33 -22.00
CA LEU A 432 2.64 -11.63 -22.17
C LEU A 432 3.58 -11.64 -23.39
N ARG A 433 3.17 -11.03 -24.50
CA ARG A 433 4.00 -10.98 -25.71
C ARG A 433 5.24 -10.09 -25.53
N VAL A 434 5.10 -8.96 -24.86
CA VAL A 434 6.23 -8.08 -24.51
C VAL A 434 7.20 -8.82 -23.60
N GLU A 435 6.72 -9.53 -22.58
CA GLU A 435 7.57 -10.33 -21.69
C GLU A 435 8.24 -11.50 -22.42
N GLU A 436 7.56 -12.17 -23.35
CA GLU A 436 8.17 -13.21 -24.21
C GLU A 436 9.29 -12.64 -25.07
N LEU A 437 9.10 -11.45 -25.63
CA LEU A 437 10.10 -10.76 -26.44
C LEU A 437 11.26 -10.28 -25.55
N GLN A 438 10.99 -9.71 -24.37
CA GLN A 438 12.02 -9.39 -23.39
C GLN A 438 12.83 -10.65 -23.01
N ASN A 439 12.18 -11.79 -22.77
CA ASN A 439 12.89 -13.03 -22.48
C ASN A 439 13.72 -13.58 -23.64
N LYS A 440 13.30 -13.33 -24.89
CA LYS A 440 14.01 -13.76 -26.11
C LYS A 440 15.16 -12.83 -26.49
N TYR A 441 15.05 -11.55 -26.16
CA TYR A 441 15.95 -10.49 -26.60
C TYR A 441 16.70 -9.79 -25.47
N GLU A 442 16.44 -10.14 -24.20
CA GLU A 442 17.34 -9.79 -23.10
C GLU A 442 18.68 -10.50 -23.36
N PRO A 443 19.79 -9.75 -23.48
CA PRO A 443 21.10 -10.36 -23.52
C PRO A 443 21.28 -11.08 -22.19
N LYS A 444 21.24 -12.42 -22.20
CA LYS A 444 21.83 -13.22 -21.13
C LYS A 444 23.18 -12.61 -20.85
N GLU A 445 23.33 -12.05 -19.64
CA GLU A 445 24.50 -11.29 -19.17
C GLU A 445 25.74 -11.75 -19.91
N ALA A 446 26.32 -10.83 -20.67
CA ALA A 446 27.49 -11.06 -21.49
C ALA A 446 28.66 -11.54 -20.60
N LYS A 447 28.71 -12.85 -20.36
CA LYS A 447 29.92 -13.56 -19.97
C LYS A 447 30.84 -13.53 -21.17
N LYS A 448 31.67 -12.50 -21.29
CA LYS A 448 33.00 -12.62 -21.92
C LYS A 448 34.02 -11.79 -21.15
N SER A 449 34.81 -12.53 -20.38
CA SER A 449 36.15 -12.21 -19.92
C SER A 449 37.01 -11.58 -21.01
N LEU A 450 37.62 -10.42 -20.74
CA LEU A 450 38.84 -9.99 -21.43
C LEU A 450 39.83 -9.38 -20.42
N GLN A 451 40.79 -10.22 -20.07
CA GLN A 451 42.22 -9.93 -19.94
C GLN A 451 42.68 -8.86 -18.94
N LYS A 452 43.28 -9.38 -17.86
CA LYS A 452 44.34 -8.72 -17.08
C LYS A 452 45.35 -8.06 -18.02
N ARG A 453 45.36 -6.72 -18.09
CA ARG A 453 46.52 -5.97 -18.55
C ARG A 453 47.20 -5.35 -17.34
N LYS A 454 48.43 -5.80 -17.08
CA LYS A 454 49.41 -5.13 -16.23
C LYS A 454 49.49 -3.66 -16.66
N LYS A 455 49.30 -2.73 -15.73
CA LYS A 455 49.75 -1.36 -15.87
C LYS A 455 50.78 -1.12 -14.78
N GLU A 456 52.00 -0.90 -15.20
CA GLU A 456 53.12 -0.43 -14.38
C GLU A 456 52.76 0.94 -13.78
N LYS A 457 53.15 1.15 -12.53
CA LYS A 457 53.09 2.46 -11.85
C LYS A 457 54.49 3.07 -11.88
N LEU A 458 54.57 4.36 -12.24
CA LEU A 458 55.63 5.25 -11.77
C LEU A 458 55.00 6.37 -10.92
N PRO A 459 55.70 6.88 -9.88
CA PRO A 459 55.10 7.72 -8.84
C PRO A 459 55.41 9.22 -8.99
N VAL A 460 54.78 10.01 -8.09
CA VAL A 460 55.04 11.43 -7.72
C VAL A 460 54.18 12.45 -8.53
N ASP A 461 53.42 13.40 -7.98
CA ASP A 461 53.40 14.05 -6.66
C ASP A 461 51.99 14.55 -6.22
N VAL A 462 51.92 14.90 -4.94
CA VAL A 462 50.80 15.29 -4.05
C VAL A 462 50.02 16.54 -4.48
N SER A 463 48.68 16.56 -4.27
CA SER A 463 47.94 17.58 -3.46
C SER A 463 46.42 17.59 -3.69
N THR A 464 45.66 17.60 -2.57
CA THR A 464 44.31 18.19 -2.34
C THR A 464 43.13 17.55 -3.10
N SER A 465 41.87 17.52 -2.66
CA SER A 465 41.14 17.93 -1.45
C SER A 465 39.67 17.52 -1.68
N SER A 466 39.06 16.91 -0.65
CA SER A 466 37.67 17.10 -0.19
C SER A 466 36.45 16.65 -1.03
N GLU A 467 35.66 15.83 -0.34
CA GLU A 467 34.20 15.84 -0.15
C GLU A 467 33.22 15.71 -1.34
N ASP A 468 32.27 14.81 -1.08
CA ASP A 468 30.84 14.82 -1.41
C ASP A 468 30.39 15.12 -2.85
N THR A 469 29.61 14.19 -3.43
CA THR A 469 28.15 14.39 -3.56
C THR A 469 27.47 13.07 -3.95
N ARG A 470 26.31 12.82 -3.34
CA ARG A 470 25.23 11.93 -3.78
C ARG A 470 24.82 12.21 -5.25
N PRO A 471 24.01 11.32 -5.85
CA PRO A 471 22.91 11.81 -6.66
C PRO A 471 21.56 11.33 -6.11
N ASP A 472 20.74 12.31 -5.76
CA ASP A 472 19.29 12.15 -5.61
C ASP A 472 18.64 11.96 -7.00
N LYS A 473 17.66 11.04 -7.04
CA LYS A 473 16.42 10.97 -7.86
C LYS A 473 16.32 11.67 -9.23
N PRO A 474 15.49 11.05 -10.10
CA PRO A 474 14.25 11.71 -10.47
C PRO A 474 12.99 10.89 -10.12
N ARG A 475 12.10 11.58 -9.40
CA ARG A 475 10.63 11.50 -9.41
C ARG A 475 10.11 11.74 -10.85
N HIS A 476 8.91 11.40 -11.33
CA HIS A 476 7.58 11.09 -10.76
C HIS A 476 6.68 10.51 -11.88
N THR A 477 5.54 9.92 -11.46
CA THR A 477 4.16 9.89 -12.05
C THR A 477 3.60 8.46 -12.14
N VAL A 478 2.77 8.02 -11.17
CA VAL A 478 1.31 8.23 -11.00
C VAL A 478 0.47 7.38 -11.96
N ALA A 479 -0.17 6.34 -11.41
CA ALA A 479 -1.58 5.94 -11.59
C ALA A 479 -1.82 4.68 -10.71
N THR A 480 -2.68 4.69 -9.67
CA THR A 480 -4.13 4.40 -9.71
C THR A 480 -4.48 3.13 -10.50
N ALA A 481 -5.29 2.18 -10.06
CA ALA A 481 -6.11 1.98 -8.86
C ALA A 481 -6.64 0.52 -8.90
N THR A 482 -7.18 0.06 -7.75
CA THR A 482 -8.31 -0.91 -7.58
C THR A 482 -8.12 -2.34 -8.08
N ASP A 483 -8.75 -3.39 -7.55
CA ASP A 483 -9.52 -3.77 -6.34
C ASP A 483 -9.97 -5.22 -6.68
N GLU A 484 -10.20 -6.11 -5.71
CA GLU A 484 -11.16 -7.24 -5.83
C GLU A 484 -11.22 -8.05 -4.52
N THR A 485 -12.26 -7.73 -3.74
CA THR A 485 -13.26 -8.61 -3.12
C THR A 485 -12.91 -10.05 -2.70
N ASP A 486 -13.26 -10.36 -1.46
CA ASP A 486 -14.10 -11.54 -1.17
C ASP A 486 -15.01 -11.29 0.05
N ALA A 487 -16.24 -11.79 -0.06
CA ALA A 487 -17.37 -11.53 0.83
C ALA A 487 -17.72 -12.74 1.72
N LYS A 488 -18.26 -12.51 2.92
CA LYS A 488 -19.31 -13.38 3.51
C LYS A 488 -20.11 -12.73 4.67
N ALA A 489 -21.37 -12.44 4.36
CA ALA A 489 -22.63 -12.62 5.10
C ALA A 489 -22.75 -12.41 6.63
N ALA A 490 -23.65 -11.49 7.03
CA ALA A 490 -24.88 -11.78 7.79
C ALA A 490 -25.80 -10.52 7.90
N GLU A 491 -27.11 -10.72 7.69
CA GLU A 491 -28.27 -9.79 7.80
C GLU A 491 -28.84 -9.69 9.25
N PRO A 492 -30.01 -9.07 9.55
CA PRO A 492 -30.52 -7.70 9.28
C PRO A 492 -31.24 -7.02 10.50
N GLU A 493 -31.68 -5.75 10.36
CA GLU A 493 -32.86 -5.02 10.93
C GLU A 493 -32.53 -3.49 11.04
N ALA A 494 -33.40 -2.47 10.93
CA ALA A 494 -34.69 -2.16 10.30
C ALA A 494 -34.90 -0.61 10.38
N GLU A 495 -35.65 -0.02 9.42
CA GLU A 495 -36.39 1.29 9.42
C GLU A 495 -35.62 2.64 9.65
N ASN A 496 -35.79 3.74 8.88
CA ASN A 496 -37.03 4.45 8.47
C ASN A 496 -36.81 5.51 7.35
N ARG A 497 -37.93 5.97 6.75
CA ARG A 497 -38.18 6.85 5.55
C ARG A 497 -37.51 8.25 5.45
N PRO A 498 -37.61 8.91 4.27
CA PRO A 498 -37.88 10.35 4.16
C PRO A 498 -39.14 10.71 3.33
N GLU A 499 -39.74 11.87 3.64
CA GLU A 499 -40.83 12.57 2.92
C GLU A 499 -40.30 13.83 2.20
N GLU A 500 -40.89 14.18 1.06
CA GLU A 500 -40.89 15.49 0.36
C GLU A 500 -42.27 16.19 0.57
N PRO A 501 -42.63 17.43 0.08
CA PRO A 501 -41.98 18.38 -0.87
C PRO A 501 -42.09 19.94 -0.58
N ASP A 502 -41.26 20.74 -1.30
CA ASP A 502 -41.39 22.06 -2.05
C ASP A 502 -42.47 23.16 -1.74
N PRO A 503 -42.49 24.46 -2.27
CA PRO A 503 -41.78 25.11 -3.43
C PRO A 503 -41.49 26.68 -3.43
N LYS A 504 -40.99 27.24 -4.59
CA LYS A 504 -41.04 28.64 -5.19
C LYS A 504 -39.91 29.67 -4.83
N ALA A 505 -39.36 30.58 -5.69
CA ALA A 505 -39.68 31.17 -7.01
C ALA A 505 -38.45 31.85 -7.73
N ASP A 506 -38.51 31.96 -9.08
CA ASP A 506 -38.15 33.09 -10.02
C ASP A 506 -36.76 33.80 -10.00
N LEU A 507 -36.12 34.35 -11.06
CA LEU A 507 -36.27 34.52 -12.53
C LEU A 507 -34.94 35.11 -13.11
N ARG A 508 -34.40 34.56 -14.23
CA ARG A 508 -33.66 35.09 -15.46
C ARG A 508 -32.81 36.41 -15.47
N PRO A 509 -31.97 36.76 -16.52
CA PRO A 509 -31.84 36.23 -17.91
C PRO A 509 -30.43 36.10 -18.61
N ALA A 510 -30.42 35.25 -19.65
CA ALA A 510 -29.85 35.36 -21.04
C ALA A 510 -28.35 35.62 -21.38
N LYS A 511 -27.78 34.73 -22.23
CA LYS A 511 -27.37 35.01 -23.64
C LYS A 511 -26.98 33.72 -24.42
N CYS A 512 -27.30 33.71 -25.72
CA CYS A 512 -27.19 32.63 -26.71
C CYS A 512 -25.77 32.40 -27.25
N VAL A 513 -25.48 31.22 -27.84
CA VAL A 513 -24.90 31.03 -29.21
C VAL A 513 -25.25 29.62 -29.74
N ARG A 514 -25.70 29.55 -31.01
CA ARG A 514 -26.00 28.36 -31.86
C ARG A 514 -24.75 27.85 -32.60
N ILE A 515 -24.64 26.54 -32.88
CA ILE A 515 -24.22 25.89 -34.16
C ILE A 515 -24.79 24.43 -34.13
N SER A 516 -25.91 24.11 -34.80
CA SER A 516 -26.11 23.58 -36.17
C SER A 516 -25.87 22.06 -36.33
N ASP A 517 -26.95 21.38 -36.73
CA ASP A 517 -27.07 19.95 -37.07
C ASP A 517 -26.49 19.62 -38.47
N SER A 518 -25.88 18.44 -38.61
CA SER A 518 -25.93 17.65 -39.86
C SER A 518 -25.54 16.18 -39.58
N GLU A 519 -26.36 15.26 -40.08
CA GLU A 519 -26.19 13.80 -40.07
C GLU A 519 -25.72 13.30 -41.47
N PRO A 520 -25.46 12.00 -41.71
CA PRO A 520 -24.12 11.43 -41.87
C PRO A 520 -23.76 11.08 -43.33
N ALA A 521 -22.46 11.01 -43.63
CA ALA A 521 -21.94 10.51 -44.90
C ALA A 521 -21.20 9.17 -44.73
N VAL A 522 -21.76 8.16 -45.41
CA VAL A 522 -21.20 6.84 -45.71
C VAL A 522 -19.84 6.96 -46.38
N ILE A 523 -18.84 6.19 -45.92
CA ILE A 523 -17.68 5.83 -46.72
C ILE A 523 -17.46 4.30 -46.63
N PRO A 524 -17.19 3.61 -47.76
CA PRO A 524 -17.13 2.16 -47.85
C PRO A 524 -15.74 1.61 -47.51
N GLU A 525 -15.68 0.33 -47.14
CA GLU A 525 -14.44 -0.45 -47.15
C GLU A 525 -13.80 -0.47 -48.55
N PRO A 526 -12.46 -0.58 -48.62
CA PRO A 526 -11.92 -1.55 -49.53
C PRO A 526 -10.76 -2.38 -48.95
N SER A 527 -10.76 -3.61 -49.44
CA SER A 527 -9.82 -4.70 -49.23
C SER A 527 -8.41 -4.40 -49.74
N SER A 528 -7.40 -5.03 -49.12
CA SER A 528 -6.04 -5.23 -49.62
C SER A 528 -6.03 -5.96 -50.99
N PRO A 529 -4.98 -5.85 -51.85
CA PRO A 529 -3.73 -6.59 -51.61
C PRO A 529 -2.42 -5.97 -52.17
N LEU A 530 -1.30 -6.46 -51.60
CA LEU A 530 0.04 -6.74 -52.16
C LEU A 530 0.53 -6.01 -53.42
N SER A 531 1.70 -5.36 -53.34
CA SER A 531 2.94 -5.77 -54.04
C SER A 531 4.13 -4.86 -53.72
N GLN A 532 5.31 -5.47 -53.76
CA GLN A 532 6.66 -4.94 -53.51
C GLN A 532 7.12 -3.94 -54.58
N VAL A 533 8.10 -3.07 -54.27
CA VAL A 533 9.36 -2.82 -55.01
C VAL A 533 10.15 -1.65 -54.36
N GLU A 534 11.34 -2.02 -53.89
CA GLU A 534 12.68 -1.37 -53.92
C GLU A 534 12.96 0.15 -53.70
N GLU A 535 14.01 0.32 -52.88
CA GLU A 535 15.22 1.15 -53.05
C GLU A 535 15.25 2.67 -52.73
N ASN A 536 15.82 2.92 -51.54
CA ASN A 536 17.06 3.68 -51.28
C ASN A 536 17.04 5.25 -51.26
N PRO A 537 18.07 5.92 -50.69
CA PRO A 537 17.89 6.83 -49.56
C PRO A 537 18.50 8.23 -49.86
N GLN A 538 18.83 8.99 -48.82
CA GLN A 538 19.52 10.28 -48.79
C GLN A 538 18.60 11.51 -48.80
N ARG A 539 18.54 12.18 -47.63
CA ARG A 539 18.86 13.61 -47.45
C ARG A 539 18.39 14.10 -46.08
N ARG A 540 19.33 14.30 -45.16
CA ARG A 540 19.65 15.61 -44.55
C ARG A 540 20.41 15.45 -43.24
N ASP A 541 21.73 15.49 -43.37
CA ASP A 541 22.57 16.20 -42.41
C ASP A 541 22.42 17.72 -42.61
N GLN A 542 22.77 18.45 -41.54
CA GLN A 542 22.99 19.89 -41.42
C GLN A 542 21.76 20.76 -41.09
N ARG A 543 21.61 21.08 -39.79
CA ARG A 543 21.77 22.47 -39.31
C ARG A 543 21.93 22.52 -37.78
N TRP A 544 23.18 22.60 -37.34
CA TRP A 544 23.54 23.12 -36.02
C TRP A 544 23.83 24.62 -36.12
N ARG A 545 23.61 25.31 -35.00
CA ARG A 545 24.04 26.67 -34.60
C ARG A 545 23.02 27.82 -34.75
N ARG A 546 22.49 28.25 -33.59
CA ARG A 546 22.40 29.63 -33.06
C ARG A 546 21.99 29.52 -31.59
N GLN A 547 22.97 29.66 -30.69
CA GLN A 547 23.26 30.87 -29.87
C GLN A 547 22.36 30.96 -28.62
N GLU A 548 22.93 30.49 -27.50
CA GLU A 548 22.50 30.77 -26.13
C GLU A 548 22.89 32.19 -25.74
N ALA A 549 21.96 32.92 -25.13
CA ALA A 549 22.22 34.13 -24.36
C ALA A 549 21.67 33.87 -22.95
N VAL A 550 22.54 33.94 -21.94
CA VAL A 550 22.21 33.76 -20.53
C VAL A 550 22.19 35.15 -19.89
N GLU A 551 21.03 35.57 -19.39
CA GLU A 551 20.87 36.76 -18.56
C GLU A 551 21.18 36.39 -17.10
N ILE A 552 22.13 37.11 -16.51
CA ILE A 552 22.61 36.95 -15.14
C ILE A 552 21.84 37.94 -14.25
N LEU A 553 20.98 37.44 -13.37
CA LEU A 553 20.34 38.23 -12.33
C LEU A 553 21.25 38.30 -11.09
N HIS A 554 21.76 39.49 -10.80
CA HIS A 554 22.47 39.82 -9.56
C HIS A 554 21.45 40.07 -8.43
N VAL A 555 21.57 39.33 -7.32
CA VAL A 555 20.86 39.63 -6.07
C VAL A 555 21.84 40.35 -5.13
N ARG A 556 21.48 41.57 -4.71
CA ARG A 556 22.18 42.34 -3.68
C ARG A 556 21.72 41.92 -2.29
N SER A 557 22.67 41.75 -1.38
CA SER A 557 22.44 41.53 0.04
C SER A 557 22.46 42.87 0.77
N ASP A 558 21.35 43.29 1.35
CA ASP A 558 21.31 44.42 2.28
C ASP A 558 21.43 43.93 3.74
N SER A 559 22.50 44.39 4.38
CA SER A 559 22.78 44.28 5.81
C SER A 559 21.98 45.32 6.61
N SER A 560 21.27 44.90 7.65
CA SER A 560 20.61 45.78 8.63
C SER A 560 20.78 45.14 10.02
N ARG A 561 21.86 45.46 10.73
CA ARG A 561 21.98 46.48 11.78
C ARG A 561 21.54 46.00 13.17
N GLU A 562 22.57 45.73 13.97
CA GLU A 562 22.56 45.66 15.43
C GLU A 562 22.21 47.01 16.08
N ASN A 563 21.53 46.90 17.22
CA ASN A 563 21.62 47.72 18.43
C ASN A 563 21.45 49.23 18.36
N GLN A 564 20.37 49.72 19.01
CA GLN A 564 20.43 50.89 19.88
C GLN A 564 19.29 50.84 20.92
N CYS A 565 19.65 50.46 22.15
CA CYS A 565 18.97 50.92 23.36
C CYS A 565 19.28 52.42 23.55
N ALA A 566 18.25 53.26 23.71
CA ALA A 566 18.34 54.51 24.46
C ALA A 566 16.94 54.99 24.87
N GLN A 567 16.72 55.04 26.19
CA GLN A 567 15.94 56.04 26.92
C GLN A 567 14.50 56.35 26.48
N GLN A 568 13.51 55.78 27.16
CA GLN A 568 12.72 56.43 28.22
C GLN A 568 11.76 55.43 28.88
#